data_AF-A0A2D9YYK3-F1
#
_entry.id   AF-A0A2D9YYK3-F1
#
_cell.length_a   1.000
_cell.length_b   1.000
_cell.length_c   1.000
_cell.angle_alpha   90.00
_cell.angle_beta   90.00
_cell.angle_gamma   90.00
#
_symmetry.space_group_name_H-M   'P 1'
#
loop_
_entity.id
_entity.type
_entity.pdbx_description
1 polymer ?
#
loop_
_entity_poly.entity_id
_entity_poly.type
_entity_poly.pdbx_seq_one_letter_code
_entity_poly.pdbx_strand_id
1 'polypeptide(L)'
;MEEEEIYDDIRLTKRKTITNGEKYNFYIYDMLALEKEFSNKVFGKGDTVISKVKNYKLLDDETGEMLDVKLKCSKKIDDAMDGFTPEESKKVFKKCLKVLEDRGLVKV
;
A
#
# COMPACT_ATOMS: atom_id res chain seq x y z
N MET A 1 22.67 -0.77 3.15
CA MET A 1 21.36 -0.09 3.16
C MET A 1 20.38 -1.22 3.16
N GLU A 2 19.98 -1.68 4.34
CA GLU A 2 19.15 -2.87 4.52
C GLU A 2 17.73 -2.53 4.08
N GLU A 3 17.37 -2.94 2.86
CA GLU A 3 15.97 -3.15 2.51
C GLU A 3 15.53 -4.38 3.28
N GLU A 4 14.99 -4.18 4.47
CA GLU A 4 14.35 -5.27 5.22
C GLU A 4 13.13 -5.72 4.41
N GLU A 5 13.26 -6.83 3.69
CA GLU A 5 12.16 -7.50 3.00
C GLU A 5 11.29 -8.20 4.05
N ILE A 6 10.50 -7.42 4.80
CA ILE A 6 9.75 -7.93 5.97
C ILE A 6 8.69 -8.97 5.56
N TYR A 7 8.32 -9.06 4.26
CA TYR A 7 7.38 -10.08 3.77
C TYR A 7 7.66 -10.45 2.30
N ASP A 8 7.91 -11.74 2.02
CA ASP A 8 8.16 -12.32 0.69
C ASP A 8 7.10 -11.94 -0.37
N ASP A 9 5.85 -11.77 0.06
CA ASP A 9 4.74 -11.42 -0.84
C ASP A 9 4.52 -9.90 -0.95
N ILE A 10 5.19 -9.07 -0.13
CA ILE A 10 4.82 -7.66 0.02
C ILE A 10 6.00 -6.75 0.34
N ARG A 11 6.26 -5.78 -0.54
CA ARG A 11 7.34 -4.79 -0.34
C ARG A 11 6.83 -3.60 0.47
N LEU A 12 7.09 -3.62 1.78
CA LEU A 12 6.96 -2.46 2.65
C LEU A 12 8.27 -1.68 2.63
N THR A 13 8.24 -0.42 2.21
CA THR A 13 9.44 0.44 2.16
C THR A 13 9.25 1.67 3.02
N LYS A 14 10.08 1.81 4.06
CA LYS A 14 10.14 3.03 4.88
C LYS A 14 10.84 4.14 4.09
N ARG A 15 10.14 5.24 3.82
CA ARG A 15 10.69 6.43 3.19
C ARG A 15 10.82 7.54 4.22
N LYS A 16 12.04 8.03 4.38
CA LYS A 16 12.36 9.18 5.22
C LYS A 16 12.49 10.40 4.32
N THR A 17 11.60 11.37 4.47
CA THR A 17 11.68 12.66 3.75
C THR A 17 11.73 13.80 4.75
N ILE A 18 12.17 14.97 4.29
CA ILE A 18 12.15 16.20 5.09
C ILE A 18 11.15 17.12 4.40
N THR A 19 10.10 17.54 5.12
CA THR A 19 9.09 18.49 4.61
C THR A 19 9.00 19.65 5.58
N ASN A 20 9.14 20.89 5.09
CA ASN A 20 9.17 22.11 5.91
C ASN A 20 10.14 22.08 7.11
N GLY A 21 11.28 21.40 6.98
CA GLY A 21 12.30 21.31 8.05
C GLY A 21 12.04 20.21 9.09
N GLU A 22 10.90 19.52 9.01
CA GLU A 22 10.55 18.40 9.89
C GLU A 22 10.79 17.05 9.18
N LYS A 23 11.30 16.07 9.94
CA LYS A 23 11.46 14.69 9.45
C LYS A 23 10.07 14.07 9.33
N TYR A 24 9.66 13.83 8.09
CA TYR A 24 8.42 13.15 7.77
C TYR A 24 8.75 11.74 7.28
N ASN A 25 8.57 10.76 8.15
CA ASN A 25 8.74 9.35 7.81
C ASN A 25 7.38 8.79 7.41
N PHE A 26 7.33 8.09 6.29
CA PHE A 26 6.12 7.40 5.84
C PHE A 26 6.48 6.06 5.23
N TYR A 27 5.55 5.13 5.34
CA TYR A 27 5.66 3.84 4.69
C TYR A 27 5.06 3.89 3.29
N ILE A 28 5.70 3.20 2.37
CA ILE A 28 5.10 2.86 1.08
C ILE A 28 4.84 1.36 1.08
N TYR A 29 3.59 0.99 0.88
CA TYR A 29 3.19 -0.40 0.83
C TYR A 29 2.87 -0.80 -0.61
N ASP A 30 3.67 -1.68 -1.18
CA ASP A 30 3.45 -2.18 -2.53
C ASP A 30 2.48 -3.38 -2.53
N MET A 31 1.25 -3.14 -3.02
CA MET A 31 0.21 -4.17 -3.09
C MET A 31 0.22 -4.93 -4.42
N LEU A 32 1.19 -4.73 -5.32
CA LEU A 32 1.14 -5.35 -6.65
C LEU A 32 1.14 -6.87 -6.62
N ALA A 33 1.91 -7.46 -5.71
CA ALA A 33 1.96 -8.91 -5.54
C ALA A 33 0.61 -9.45 -5.01
N LEU A 34 0.04 -8.82 -3.97
CA LEU A 34 -1.30 -9.13 -3.48
C LEU A 34 -2.39 -8.96 -4.55
N GLU A 35 -2.35 -7.86 -5.30
CA GLU A 35 -3.29 -7.62 -6.40
C GLU A 35 -3.21 -8.75 -7.42
N LYS A 36 -1.99 -9.16 -7.79
CA LYS A 36 -1.76 -10.23 -8.75
C LYS A 36 -2.28 -11.58 -8.23
N GLU A 37 -2.12 -11.87 -6.95
CA GLU A 37 -2.70 -13.06 -6.33
C GLU A 37 -4.23 -13.01 -6.30
N PHE A 38 -4.81 -11.95 -5.74
CA PHE A 38 -6.25 -11.83 -5.56
C PHE A 38 -7.04 -11.64 -6.86
N SER A 39 -6.39 -11.11 -7.90
CA SER A 39 -6.99 -10.90 -9.22
C SER A 39 -6.64 -11.99 -10.23
N ASN A 40 -6.01 -13.09 -9.80
CA ASN A 40 -5.59 -14.17 -10.68
C ASN A 40 -4.75 -13.66 -11.89
N LYS A 41 -3.78 -12.78 -11.61
CA LYS A 41 -2.85 -12.15 -12.58
C LYS A 41 -3.49 -11.16 -13.56
N VAL A 42 -4.74 -10.75 -13.34
CA VAL A 42 -5.44 -9.72 -14.15
C VAL A 42 -4.92 -8.32 -13.81
N PHE A 43 -4.77 -8.03 -12.52
CA PHE A 43 -4.19 -6.81 -11.96
C PHE A 43 -2.79 -7.08 -11.39
N GLY A 44 -2.04 -6.03 -11.00
CA GLY A 44 -0.66 -6.20 -10.51
C GLY A 44 0.39 -6.38 -11.62
N LYS A 45 0.13 -5.88 -12.84
CA LYS A 45 1.10 -5.80 -13.95
C LYS A 45 1.09 -4.41 -14.59
N GLY A 46 2.29 -3.94 -14.96
CA GLY A 46 2.49 -2.67 -15.67
C GLY A 46 2.80 -1.52 -14.72
N ASP A 47 2.39 -0.31 -15.10
CA ASP A 47 2.60 0.89 -14.29
C ASP A 47 1.94 0.82 -12.92
N THR A 48 2.60 1.45 -11.96
CA THR A 48 2.18 1.50 -10.56
C THR A 48 1.94 2.93 -10.15
N VAL A 49 0.92 3.18 -9.37
CA VAL A 49 0.55 4.51 -8.88
C VAL A 49 0.39 4.48 -7.36
N ILE A 50 0.69 5.61 -6.72
CA ILE A 50 0.35 5.78 -5.30
C ILE A 50 -1.15 6.04 -5.24
N SER A 51 -1.86 5.16 -4.55
CA SER A 51 -3.28 5.29 -4.30
C SER A 51 -3.60 6.66 -3.68
N LYS A 52 -4.74 7.22 -4.07
CA LYS A 52 -5.27 8.45 -3.46
C LYS A 52 -5.63 8.24 -1.99
N VAL A 53 -5.79 6.98 -1.54
CA VAL A 53 -6.11 6.65 -0.16
C VAL A 53 -4.86 6.82 0.71
N LYS A 54 -4.86 7.88 1.54
CA LYS A 54 -3.76 8.25 2.44
C LYS A 54 -4.16 8.19 3.92
N ASN A 55 -5.30 7.58 4.21
CA ASN A 55 -5.92 7.63 5.54
C ASN A 55 -5.51 6.42 6.39
N TYR A 56 -4.26 6.00 6.26
CA TYR A 56 -3.74 4.82 6.94
C TYR A 56 -2.44 5.15 7.63
N LYS A 57 -2.29 4.65 8.85
CA LYS A 57 -1.08 4.71 9.64
C LYS A 57 -0.69 3.31 10.10
N LEU A 58 0.60 3.07 10.25
CA LEU A 58 1.12 1.82 10.79
C LEU A 58 2.02 2.18 11.97
N LEU A 59 1.87 1.44 13.06
CA LEU A 59 2.74 1.57 14.20
C LEU A 59 4.13 1.05 13.81
N ASP A 60 5.12 1.92 13.89
CA ASP A 60 6.50 1.57 13.67
C ASP A 60 7.03 0.79 14.87
N ASP A 61 7.42 -0.47 14.68
CA ASP A 61 7.94 -1.28 15.79
C ASP A 61 9.31 -0.78 16.28
N GLU A 62 10.09 -0.09 15.41
CA GLU A 62 11.39 0.47 15.78
C GLU A 62 11.27 1.76 16.62
N THR A 63 10.41 2.70 16.21
CA THR A 63 10.29 4.01 16.89
C THR A 63 9.07 4.13 17.81
N GLY A 64 8.11 3.23 17.71
CA GLY A 64 6.82 3.31 18.41
C GLY A 64 5.89 4.40 17.89
N GLU A 65 6.20 5.01 16.74
CA GLU A 65 5.42 6.12 16.18
C GLU A 65 4.40 5.62 15.14
N MET A 66 3.23 6.26 15.07
CA MET A 66 2.28 6.01 13.99
C MET A 66 2.71 6.77 12.73
N LEU A 67 3.32 6.05 11.78
CA LEU A 67 3.77 6.61 10.51
C LEU A 67 2.69 6.48 9.44
N ASP A 68 2.55 7.51 8.60
CA ASP A 68 1.61 7.48 7.49
C ASP A 68 1.99 6.40 6.47
N VAL A 69 0.98 5.70 5.94
CA VAL A 69 1.16 4.64 4.95
C VAL A 69 0.54 5.06 3.63
N LYS A 70 1.37 5.07 2.60
CA LYS A 70 0.97 5.26 1.22
C LYS A 70 0.84 3.90 0.54
N LEU A 71 -0.37 3.56 0.16
CA LEU A 71 -0.64 2.35 -0.59
C LEU A 71 -0.26 2.56 -2.05
N LYS A 72 0.54 1.66 -2.60
CA LYS A 72 0.94 1.65 -4.00
C LYS A 72 0.25 0.48 -4.68
N CYS A 73 -0.52 0.80 -5.71
CA CYS A 73 -1.35 -0.14 -6.46
C CYS A 73 -1.01 -0.10 -7.94
N SER A 74 -1.47 -1.07 -8.73
CA SER A 74 -1.33 -0.98 -10.18
C SER A 74 -2.21 0.13 -10.75
N LYS A 75 -1.69 0.90 -11.71
CA LYS A 75 -2.47 1.97 -12.36
C LYS A 75 -3.77 1.42 -12.96
N LYS A 76 -3.75 0.19 -13.46
CA LYS A 76 -4.93 -0.54 -13.92
C LYS A 76 -6.01 -0.71 -12.86
N ILE A 77 -5.67 -1.07 -11.62
CA ILE A 77 -6.68 -1.24 -10.57
C ILE A 77 -7.21 0.11 -10.12
N ASP A 78 -6.35 1.15 -10.06
CA ASP A 78 -6.74 2.52 -9.73
C ASP A 78 -7.74 3.07 -10.77
N ASP A 79 -7.39 2.99 -12.06
CA ASP A 79 -8.28 3.34 -13.16
C ASP A 79 -9.55 2.48 -13.16
N ALA A 80 -9.47 1.19 -12.85
CA ALA A 80 -10.64 0.32 -12.77
C ALA A 80 -11.55 0.65 -11.57
N MET A 81 -11.03 1.20 -10.48
CA MET A 81 -11.85 1.64 -9.33
C MET A 81 -12.64 2.92 -9.63
N ASP A 82 -12.08 3.81 -10.46
CA ASP A 82 -12.74 5.02 -10.98
C ASP A 82 -13.53 4.75 -12.29
N GLY A 83 -13.32 3.58 -12.90
CA GLY A 83 -13.88 3.19 -14.18
C GLY A 83 -15.29 2.57 -14.13
N PHE A 84 -15.71 2.01 -15.27
CA PHE A 84 -17.08 1.53 -15.48
C PHE A 84 -17.43 0.24 -14.72
N THR A 85 -16.44 -0.59 -14.35
CA THR A 85 -16.63 -1.86 -13.63
C THR A 85 -15.79 -1.91 -12.34
N PRO A 86 -16.12 -1.08 -11.33
CA PRO A 86 -15.30 -0.94 -10.13
C PRO A 86 -15.53 -2.07 -9.11
N GLU A 87 -16.49 -2.98 -9.32
CA GLU A 87 -16.83 -4.01 -8.34
C GLU A 87 -15.68 -4.99 -8.11
N GLU A 88 -15.08 -5.53 -9.18
CA GLU A 88 -13.97 -6.47 -9.09
C GLU A 88 -12.71 -5.81 -8.55
N SER A 89 -12.37 -4.61 -9.04
CA SER A 89 -11.20 -3.85 -8.58
C SER A 89 -11.34 -3.46 -7.10
N LYS A 90 -12.50 -2.95 -6.66
CA LYS A 90 -12.76 -2.66 -5.24
C LYS A 90 -12.71 -3.91 -4.37
N LYS A 91 -13.20 -5.06 -4.87
CA LYS A 91 -13.15 -6.33 -4.13
C LYS A 91 -11.72 -6.80 -3.92
N VAL A 92 -10.88 -6.75 -4.95
CA VAL A 92 -9.45 -7.05 -4.86
C VAL A 92 -8.75 -6.07 -3.92
N PHE A 93 -8.97 -4.76 -4.10
CA PHE A 93 -8.38 -3.72 -3.26
C PHE A 93 -8.76 -3.88 -1.78
N LYS A 94 -10.03 -4.18 -1.50
CA LYS A 94 -10.52 -4.43 -0.14
C LYS A 94 -9.89 -5.68 0.48
N LYS A 95 -9.60 -6.73 -0.30
CA LYS A 95 -8.84 -7.88 0.19
C LYS A 95 -7.41 -7.48 0.58
N CYS A 96 -6.74 -6.67 -0.25
CA CYS A 96 -5.41 -6.15 0.08
C CYS A 96 -5.44 -5.32 1.37
N LEU A 97 -6.43 -4.43 1.51
CA LEU A 97 -6.65 -3.65 2.73
C LEU A 97 -6.88 -4.52 3.95
N LYS A 98 -7.63 -5.63 3.83
CA LYS A 98 -7.87 -6.51 4.96
C LYS A 98 -6.58 -7.19 5.45
N VAL A 99 -5.71 -7.60 4.53
CA VAL A 99 -4.37 -8.14 4.89
C VAL A 99 -3.53 -7.08 5.58
N LEU A 100 -3.62 -5.83 5.13
CA LEU A 100 -2.97 -4.71 5.75
C LEU A 100 -3.47 -4.44 7.17
N GLU A 101 -4.79 -4.40 7.37
CA GLU A 101 -5.41 -4.22 8.68
C GLU A 101 -4.99 -5.33 9.65
N ASP A 102 -4.94 -6.58 9.19
CA ASP A 102 -4.50 -7.74 9.97
C ASP A 102 -3.02 -7.62 10.40
N ARG A 103 -2.20 -6.94 9.60
CA ARG A 103 -0.79 -6.65 9.88
C ARG A 103 -0.58 -5.43 10.79
N GLY A 104 -1.65 -4.80 11.27
CA GLY A 104 -1.58 -3.62 12.14
C GLY A 104 -1.68 -2.28 11.42
N LEU A 105 -2.11 -2.25 10.14
CA LEU A 105 -2.50 -1.00 9.50
C LEU A 105 -3.78 -0.47 10.15
N VAL A 106 -3.71 0.74 10.69
CA VAL A 106 -4.85 1.43 11.32
C VAL A 106 -5.35 2.51 10.38
N LYS A 107 -6.66 2.48 10.11
CA LYS A 107 -7.33 3.56 9.39
C LYS A 107 -7.59 4.74 10.33
N VAL A 108 -7.18 5.94 9.92
CA VAL A 108 -7.33 7.21 10.66
C VAL A 108 -8.32 8.15 9.99
#